data_AF-A0AAD7CXJ7-F1
#
_entry.id   AF-A0AAD7CXJ7-F1
#
_cell.length_a   1.000
_cell.length_b   1.000
_cell.length_c   1.000
_cell.angle_alpha   90.00
_cell.angle_beta   90.00
_cell.angle_gamma   90.00
#
_symmetry.space_group_name_H-M   'P 1'
#
loop_
_entity.id
_entity.type
_entity.pdbx_description
1 polymer ?
#
loop_
_entity_poly.entity_id
_entity_poly.type
_entity_poly.pdbx_seq_one_letter_code
_entity_poly.pdbx_strand_id
1 'polypeptide(L)'
;MHRFCEVYFVDCSSQQILENDLATLALFKKVGKTPQDGLLWLSHHHKEWLMVFNNADNIHLNLVRYFPSGSHGNIIITSRNPDLAQHAHEQHKVDRMDVEEAADLLLSAAEYPLTVEETREIAKQLVQKLYCLPLAVSKAGANISLSLGLHKYLELYENTTRRMKLLNQSPTQSDYDRSVYAT
;
A
#
# COMPACT_ATOMS: atom_id res chain seq x y z
N MET A 1 17.39 -22.07 8.34
CA MET A 1 17.33 -22.38 6.89
C MET A 1 16.15 -21.60 6.35
N HIS A 2 16.34 -20.75 5.33
CA HIS A 2 15.23 -20.00 4.72
C HIS A 2 14.45 -20.94 3.79
N ARG A 3 13.11 -20.95 3.89
CA ARG A 3 12.23 -21.84 3.10
C ARG A 3 12.39 -21.60 1.59
N PHE A 4 12.37 -20.33 1.18
CA PHE A 4 12.52 -19.95 -0.23
C PHE A 4 13.99 -19.68 -0.57
N CYS A 5 14.44 -20.19 -1.71
CA CYS A 5 15.79 -19.91 -2.19
C CYS A 5 15.92 -18.47 -2.71
N GLU A 6 14.85 -17.93 -3.30
CA GLU A 6 14.80 -16.57 -3.85
C GLU A 6 13.38 -16.00 -3.77
N VAL A 7 13.29 -14.67 -3.71
CA VAL A 7 12.05 -13.90 -3.69
C VAL A 7 12.09 -12.86 -4.82
N TYR A 8 11.06 -12.83 -5.64
CA TYR A 8 10.93 -11.90 -6.77
C TYR A 8 9.76 -10.96 -6.56
N PHE A 9 9.99 -9.66 -6.72
CA PHE A 9 8.94 -8.65 -6.72
C PHE A 9 8.69 -8.22 -8.16
N VAL A 10 7.43 -8.25 -8.58
CA VAL A 10 6.99 -7.90 -9.93
C VAL A 10 5.89 -6.85 -9.83
N ASP A 11 6.13 -5.65 -10.35
CA ASP A 11 5.16 -4.56 -10.34
C ASP A 11 4.15 -4.73 -11.49
N CYS A 12 2.88 -4.91 -11.11
CA CYS A 12 1.76 -5.19 -11.99
C CYS A 12 0.89 -3.95 -12.26
N SER A 13 1.39 -2.74 -11.94
CA SER A 13 0.69 -1.48 -12.20
C SER A 13 0.40 -1.26 -13.69
N SER A 14 1.19 -1.88 -14.59
CA SER A 14 0.87 -2.01 -16.01
C SER A 14 1.47 -3.27 -16.61
N GLN A 15 0.92 -3.73 -17.74
CA GLN A 15 1.47 -4.88 -18.47
C GLN A 15 2.94 -4.67 -18.85
N GLN A 16 3.30 -3.45 -19.28
CA GLN A 16 4.66 -3.14 -19.71
C GLN A 16 5.68 -3.24 -18.57
N ILE A 17 5.32 -2.75 -17.37
CA ILE A 17 6.20 -2.83 -16.19
C ILE A 17 6.37 -4.29 -15.77
N LEU A 18 5.27 -5.04 -15.69
CA LEU A 18 5.29 -6.47 -15.37
C LEU A 18 6.21 -7.24 -16.33
N GLU A 19 6.05 -7.03 -17.65
CA GLU A 19 6.87 -7.69 -18.65
C GLU A 19 8.36 -7.28 -18.54
N ASN A 20 8.64 -6.02 -18.26
CA ASN A 20 10.02 -5.56 -18.04
C ASN A 20 10.67 -6.22 -16.81
N ASP A 21 9.93 -6.37 -15.71
CA ASP A 21 10.41 -7.03 -14.49
C ASP A 21 10.72 -8.51 -14.75
N LEU A 22 9.82 -9.23 -15.44
CA LEU A 22 10.04 -10.63 -15.81
C LEU A 22 11.20 -10.80 -16.82
N ALA A 23 11.33 -9.90 -17.78
CA ALA A 23 12.47 -9.90 -18.71
C ALA A 23 13.80 -9.64 -17.97
N THR A 24 13.79 -8.77 -16.95
CA THR A 24 14.95 -8.50 -16.10
C THR A 24 15.34 -9.74 -15.29
N LEU A 25 14.36 -10.50 -14.78
CA LEU A 25 14.60 -11.80 -14.16
C LEU A 25 15.30 -12.76 -15.14
N ALA A 26 14.80 -12.88 -16.37
CA ALA A 26 15.41 -13.73 -17.39
C ALA A 26 16.87 -13.35 -17.70
N LEU A 27 17.15 -12.04 -17.78
CA LEU A 27 18.49 -11.50 -17.97
C LEU A 27 19.41 -11.85 -16.79
N PHE A 28 18.94 -11.66 -15.56
CA PHE A 28 19.70 -11.99 -14.36
C PHE A 28 20.03 -13.48 -14.27
N LYS A 29 19.09 -14.33 -14.68
CA LYS A 29 19.26 -15.79 -14.76
C LYS A 29 20.04 -16.26 -15.96
N LYS A 30 20.39 -15.36 -16.89
CA LYS A 30 21.14 -15.66 -18.13
C LYS A 30 20.47 -16.73 -18.98
N VAL A 31 19.13 -16.74 -18.97
CA VAL A 31 18.31 -17.74 -19.68
C VAL A 31 17.62 -17.17 -20.90
N GLY A 32 17.65 -15.84 -21.06
CA GLY A 32 17.06 -15.15 -22.19
C GLY A 32 16.87 -13.66 -21.92
N LYS A 33 15.95 -13.04 -22.65
CA LYS A 33 15.68 -11.59 -22.57
C LYS A 33 14.19 -11.25 -22.55
N THR A 34 13.32 -12.27 -22.60
CA THR A 34 11.88 -12.09 -22.66
C THR A 34 11.23 -12.45 -21.33
N PRO A 35 10.01 -11.94 -21.05
CA PRO A 35 9.22 -12.39 -19.90
C PRO A 35 9.04 -13.92 -19.90
N GLN A 36 8.81 -14.50 -21.07
CA GLN A 36 8.57 -15.93 -21.25
C GLN A 36 9.80 -16.76 -20.86
N ASP A 37 11.01 -16.30 -21.16
CA ASP A 37 12.25 -16.98 -20.74
C ASP A 37 12.35 -17.04 -19.21
N GLY A 38 11.95 -15.96 -18.52
CA GLY A 38 11.94 -15.86 -17.06
C GLY A 38 10.91 -16.80 -16.44
N LEU A 39 9.67 -16.80 -16.96
CA LEU A 39 8.61 -17.71 -16.53
C LEU A 39 8.98 -19.18 -16.76
N LEU A 40 9.58 -19.49 -17.91
CA LEU A 40 10.04 -20.83 -18.26
C LEU A 40 11.15 -21.29 -17.31
N TRP A 41 12.08 -20.41 -16.95
CA TRP A 41 13.12 -20.75 -15.99
C TRP A 41 12.55 -21.05 -14.60
N LEU A 42 11.60 -20.24 -14.12
CA LEU A 42 10.90 -20.48 -12.86
C LEU A 42 10.15 -21.82 -12.86
N SER A 43 9.55 -22.18 -14.01
CA SER A 43 8.78 -23.42 -14.12
C SER A 43 9.60 -24.70 -13.99
N HIS A 44 10.89 -24.64 -14.36
CA HIS A 44 11.83 -25.76 -14.24
C HIS A 44 12.66 -25.69 -12.95
N HIS A 45 12.46 -24.67 -12.11
CA HIS A 45 13.23 -24.55 -10.88
C HIS A 45 12.71 -25.51 -9.80
N HIS A 46 13.57 -26.42 -9.34
CA HIS A 46 13.21 -27.45 -8.37
C HIS A 46 13.30 -27.01 -6.90
N LYS A 47 13.84 -25.82 -6.63
CA LYS A 47 13.86 -25.24 -5.28
C LYS A 47 12.64 -24.34 -5.10
N GLU A 48 12.10 -24.29 -3.88
CA GLU A 48 11.00 -23.39 -3.58
C GLU A 48 11.42 -21.93 -3.79
N TRP A 49 10.62 -21.19 -4.54
CA TRP A 49 10.77 -19.75 -4.76
C TRP A 49 9.45 -19.03 -4.45
N LEU A 50 9.54 -17.74 -4.18
CA LEU A 50 8.39 -16.87 -3.93
C LEU A 50 8.35 -15.74 -4.97
N MET A 51 7.18 -15.51 -5.55
CA MET A 51 6.92 -14.36 -6.42
C MET A 51 5.81 -13.50 -5.80
N VAL A 52 6.05 -12.19 -5.74
CA VAL A 52 5.09 -11.20 -5.25
C VAL A 52 4.68 -10.33 -6.42
N PHE A 53 3.48 -10.57 -6.96
CA PHE A 53 2.83 -9.68 -7.91
C PHE A 53 2.23 -8.50 -7.14
N ASN A 54 2.89 -7.35 -7.21
CA ASN A 54 2.52 -6.16 -6.47
C ASN A 54 1.66 -5.22 -7.33
N ASN A 55 0.71 -4.47 -6.74
CA ASN A 55 -0.10 -3.46 -7.45
C ASN A 55 -0.93 -4.03 -8.63
N ALA A 56 -1.43 -5.27 -8.53
CA ALA A 56 -2.18 -5.92 -9.60
C ALA A 56 -3.63 -5.42 -9.71
N ASP A 57 -3.83 -4.11 -9.83
CA ASP A 57 -5.14 -3.47 -9.73
C ASP A 57 -5.91 -3.42 -11.06
N ASN A 58 -5.23 -3.60 -12.20
CA ASN A 58 -5.83 -3.46 -13.51
C ASN A 58 -6.73 -4.66 -13.85
N ILE A 59 -8.05 -4.44 -13.87
CA ILE A 59 -9.06 -5.47 -14.19
C ILE A 59 -8.96 -6.01 -15.62
N HIS A 60 -8.32 -5.28 -16.54
CA HIS A 60 -8.14 -5.70 -17.93
C HIS A 60 -6.85 -6.51 -18.13
N LEU A 61 -5.96 -6.54 -17.13
CA LEU A 61 -4.74 -7.34 -17.17
C LEU A 61 -5.06 -8.78 -16.79
N ASN A 62 -4.89 -9.70 -17.74
CA ASN A 62 -4.99 -11.13 -17.46
C ASN A 62 -3.70 -11.62 -16.77
N LEU A 63 -3.63 -11.44 -15.46
CA LEU A 63 -2.46 -11.75 -14.63
C LEU A 63 -2.08 -13.25 -14.68
N VAL A 64 -3.06 -14.14 -14.84
CA VAL A 64 -2.85 -15.60 -14.86
C VAL A 64 -1.91 -16.04 -15.98
N ARG A 65 -1.83 -15.28 -17.09
CA ARG A 65 -0.89 -15.55 -18.20
C ARG A 65 0.57 -15.44 -17.79
N TYR A 66 0.84 -14.78 -16.68
CA TYR A 66 2.17 -14.56 -16.14
C TYR A 66 2.49 -15.46 -14.94
N PHE A 67 1.59 -16.39 -14.59
CA PHE A 67 1.91 -17.38 -13.54
C PHE A 67 2.88 -18.42 -14.11
N PRO A 68 4.06 -18.64 -13.49
CA PRO A 68 4.91 -19.74 -13.87
C PRO A 68 4.16 -21.07 -13.67
N SER A 69 4.21 -21.95 -14.65
CA SER A 69 3.76 -23.34 -14.49
C SER A 69 4.71 -24.07 -13.53
N GLY A 70 4.24 -25.11 -12.83
CA GLY A 70 5.09 -25.94 -11.97
C GLY A 70 4.60 -26.04 -10.52
N SER A 71 5.32 -26.81 -9.70
CA SER A 71 4.87 -27.21 -8.34
C SER A 71 5.73 -26.66 -7.19
N HIS A 72 6.80 -25.91 -7.49
CA HIS A 72 7.74 -25.40 -6.47
C HIS A 72 7.57 -23.89 -6.22
N GLY A 73 6.74 -23.23 -7.02
CA GLY A 73 6.48 -21.80 -6.93
C GLY A 73 5.42 -21.45 -5.90
N ASN A 74 5.65 -20.37 -5.18
CA ASN A 74 4.66 -19.74 -4.30
C ASN A 74 4.38 -18.33 -4.83
N ILE A 75 3.12 -17.92 -4.88
CA ILE A 75 2.70 -16.64 -5.44
C ILE A 75 1.89 -15.87 -4.39
N ILE A 76 2.27 -14.62 -4.14
CA ILE A 76 1.48 -13.63 -3.41
C ILE A 76 1.05 -12.56 -4.41
N ILE A 77 -0.21 -12.15 -4.33
CA ILE A 77 -0.76 -11.07 -5.14
C ILE A 77 -1.24 -9.98 -4.19
N THR A 78 -0.75 -8.75 -4.37
CA THR A 78 -1.32 -7.57 -3.70
C THR A 78 -2.14 -6.80 -4.72
N SER A 79 -3.39 -6.50 -4.37
CA SER A 79 -4.32 -5.85 -5.28
C SER A 79 -5.49 -5.22 -4.54
N ARG A 80 -6.03 -4.13 -5.11
CA ARG A 80 -7.33 -3.55 -4.79
C ARG A 80 -8.46 -4.18 -5.61
N ASN A 81 -8.15 -5.00 -6.62
CA ASN A 81 -9.12 -5.75 -7.41
C ASN A 81 -9.53 -7.04 -6.67
N PRO A 82 -10.75 -7.12 -6.11
CA PRO A 82 -11.20 -8.30 -5.38
C PRO A 82 -11.37 -9.52 -6.28
N ASP A 83 -11.56 -9.35 -7.59
CA ASP A 83 -11.83 -10.45 -8.52
C ASP A 83 -10.61 -11.39 -8.67
N LEU A 84 -9.40 -10.93 -8.33
CA LEU A 84 -8.21 -11.78 -8.33
C LEU A 84 -8.22 -12.86 -7.25
N ALA A 85 -9.09 -12.73 -6.23
CA ALA A 85 -9.26 -13.76 -5.21
C ALA A 85 -9.68 -15.12 -5.81
N GLN A 86 -10.36 -15.13 -6.97
CA GLN A 86 -10.74 -16.37 -7.65
C GLN A 86 -9.53 -17.20 -8.13
N HIS A 87 -8.35 -16.59 -8.22
CA HIS A 87 -7.11 -17.23 -8.65
C HIS A 87 -6.19 -17.61 -7.47
N ALA A 88 -6.59 -17.33 -6.23
CA ALA A 88 -5.80 -17.59 -5.04
C ALA A 88 -6.39 -18.74 -4.21
N HIS A 89 -5.52 -19.51 -3.54
CA HIS A 89 -5.95 -20.54 -2.60
C HIS A 89 -6.47 -19.93 -1.29
N GLU A 90 -5.86 -18.83 -0.86
CA GLU A 90 -6.19 -18.09 0.35
C GLU A 90 -6.23 -16.60 0.03
N GLN A 91 -7.08 -15.86 0.73
CA GLN A 91 -7.22 -14.42 0.59
C GLN A 91 -7.16 -13.76 1.96
N HIS A 92 -6.46 -12.63 2.03
CA HIS A 92 -6.37 -11.82 3.23
C HIS A 92 -6.77 -10.39 2.89
N LYS A 93 -7.92 -9.97 3.41
CA LYS A 93 -8.35 -8.58 3.31
C LYS A 93 -7.50 -7.76 4.29
N VAL A 94 -6.79 -6.77 3.76
CA VAL A 94 -6.16 -5.73 4.58
C VAL A 94 -7.20 -4.67 4.85
N ASP A 95 -7.60 -4.51 6.11
CA ASP A 95 -8.57 -3.50 6.54
C ASP A 95 -7.87 -2.34 7.28
N ARG A 96 -8.67 -1.43 7.81
CA ARG A 96 -8.24 -0.38 8.74
C ARG A 96 -7.63 -1.02 9.99
N MET A 97 -6.70 -0.30 10.62
CA MET A 97 -6.17 -0.70 11.92
C MET A 97 -7.23 -0.57 12.99
N ASP A 98 -7.07 -1.34 14.06
CA ASP A 98 -7.79 -1.07 15.29
C ASP A 98 -7.35 0.27 15.89
N VAL A 99 -8.23 0.90 16.68
CA VAL A 99 -7.99 2.25 17.23
C VAL A 99 -6.72 2.29 18.09
N GLU A 100 -6.44 1.22 18.84
CA GLU A 100 -5.23 1.12 19.68
C GLU A 100 -3.97 0.98 18.84
N GLU A 101 -3.97 0.10 17.83
CA GLU A 101 -2.84 -0.06 16.90
C GLU A 101 -2.57 1.25 16.14
N ALA A 102 -3.63 1.93 15.73
CA ALA A 102 -3.54 3.22 15.07
C ALA A 102 -2.94 4.29 15.99
N ALA A 103 -3.36 4.33 17.26
CA ALA A 103 -2.82 5.26 18.23
C ALA A 103 -1.34 4.98 18.50
N ASP A 104 -0.94 3.72 18.63
CA ASP A 104 0.46 3.32 18.80
C ASP A 104 1.30 3.74 17.58
N LEU A 105 0.81 3.51 16.36
CA LEU A 105 1.48 3.96 15.14
C LEU A 105 1.62 5.49 15.10
N LEU A 106 0.57 6.22 15.46
CA LEU A 106 0.58 7.69 15.47
C LEU A 106 1.63 8.22 16.44
N LEU A 107 1.61 7.73 17.69
CA LEU A 107 2.51 8.17 18.75
C LEU A 107 3.95 7.81 18.44
N SER A 108 4.19 6.61 17.92
CA SER A 108 5.52 6.19 17.47
C SER A 108 6.03 7.08 16.34
N ALA A 109 5.20 7.38 15.33
CA ALA A 109 5.59 8.24 14.21
C ALA A 109 5.75 9.72 14.62
N ALA A 110 5.04 10.15 15.66
CA ALA A 110 5.13 11.48 16.24
C ALA A 110 6.26 11.64 17.27
N GLU A 111 7.01 10.57 17.57
CA GLU A 111 8.07 10.52 18.59
C GLU A 111 7.58 10.83 20.03
N TYR A 112 6.32 10.46 20.34
CA TYR A 112 5.77 10.55 21.69
C TYR A 112 5.95 9.24 22.48
N PRO A 113 6.10 9.31 23.81
CA PRO A 113 6.06 8.12 24.65
C PRO A 113 4.70 7.41 24.59
N LEU A 114 4.72 6.09 24.40
CA LEU A 114 3.51 5.26 24.30
C LEU A 114 2.75 5.08 25.63
N THR A 115 3.38 5.43 26.75
CA THR A 115 2.90 5.16 28.12
C THR A 115 2.15 6.32 28.77
N VAL A 116 2.06 7.47 28.11
CA VAL A 116 1.37 8.65 28.66
C VAL A 116 -0.09 8.61 28.26
N GLU A 117 -0.97 8.31 29.22
CA GLU A 117 -2.40 8.06 28.98
C GLU A 117 -3.12 9.26 28.36
N GLU A 118 -2.84 10.47 28.84
CA GLU A 118 -3.44 11.70 28.29
C GLU A 118 -3.12 11.89 26.80
N THR A 119 -1.86 11.66 26.42
CA THR A 119 -1.43 11.73 25.02
C THR A 119 -2.09 10.64 24.19
N ARG A 120 -2.23 9.43 24.75
CA ARG A 120 -2.88 8.30 24.11
C ARG A 120 -4.35 8.59 23.81
N GLU A 121 -5.09 9.20 24.73
CA GLU A 121 -6.50 9.54 24.49
C GLU A 121 -6.69 10.59 23.38
N ILE A 122 -5.76 11.54 23.24
CA ILE A 122 -5.78 12.51 22.14
C ILE A 122 -5.41 11.83 20.81
N ALA A 123 -4.43 10.92 20.85
CA ALA A 123 -4.06 10.12 19.69
C ALA A 123 -5.25 9.30 19.18
N LYS A 124 -6.01 8.64 20.07
CA LYS A 124 -7.23 7.89 19.72
C LYS A 124 -8.26 8.76 19.01
N GLN A 125 -8.51 9.97 19.52
CA GLN A 125 -9.43 10.92 18.88
C GLN A 125 -8.96 11.31 17.47
N LEU A 126 -7.66 11.54 17.28
CA LEU A 126 -7.11 11.89 15.98
C LEU A 126 -7.18 10.72 15.00
N VAL A 127 -6.78 9.52 15.39
CA VAL A 127 -6.76 8.36 14.48
C VAL A 127 -8.15 7.92 14.04
N GLN A 128 -9.17 8.10 14.89
CA GLN A 128 -10.57 7.91 14.51
C GLN A 128 -10.99 8.88 13.39
N LYS A 129 -10.58 10.16 13.48
CA LYS A 129 -10.82 11.15 12.42
C LYS A 129 -10.04 10.84 11.13
N LEU A 130 -8.88 10.20 11.25
CA LEU A 130 -8.06 9.69 10.13
C LEU A 130 -8.53 8.32 9.62
N TYR A 131 -9.71 7.85 10.06
CA TYR A 131 -10.31 6.58 9.68
C TYR A 131 -9.43 5.35 9.95
N CYS A 132 -8.48 5.45 10.89
CA CYS A 132 -7.51 4.41 11.22
C CYS A 132 -6.78 3.84 10.00
N LEU A 133 -6.58 4.66 8.96
CA LEU A 133 -5.84 4.28 7.76
C LEU A 133 -4.33 4.38 8.05
N PRO A 134 -3.55 3.28 7.98
CA PRO A 134 -2.12 3.28 8.32
C PRO A 134 -1.33 4.42 7.68
N LEU A 135 -1.56 4.65 6.39
CA LEU A 135 -0.88 5.70 5.64
C LEU A 135 -1.26 7.11 6.12
N ALA A 136 -2.54 7.36 6.43
CA ALA A 136 -2.99 8.66 6.92
C ALA A 136 -2.44 8.94 8.33
N VAL A 137 -2.47 7.91 9.19
CA VAL A 137 -1.95 7.93 10.56
C VAL A 137 -0.44 8.18 10.57
N SER A 138 0.33 7.43 9.79
CA SER A 138 1.79 7.60 9.68
C SER A 138 2.16 9.00 9.18
N LYS A 139 1.45 9.52 8.17
CA LYS A 139 1.65 10.88 7.66
C LYS A 139 1.33 11.94 8.71
N ALA A 140 0.25 11.78 9.48
CA ALA A 140 -0.09 12.68 10.56
C ALA A 140 0.98 12.68 11.64
N GLY A 141 1.46 11.51 12.07
CA GLY A 141 2.52 11.37 13.07
C GLY A 141 3.81 12.06 12.62
N ALA A 142 4.27 11.80 11.40
CA ALA A 142 5.44 12.45 10.83
C ALA A 142 5.27 13.99 10.72
N ASN A 143 4.06 14.48 10.49
CA ASN A 143 3.81 15.92 10.51
C ASN A 143 3.85 16.48 11.93
N ILE A 144 3.25 15.78 12.90
CA ILE A 144 3.23 16.17 14.32
C ILE A 144 4.65 16.31 14.88
N SER A 145 5.56 15.40 14.52
CA SER A 145 6.97 15.48 14.95
C SER A 145 7.68 16.71 14.37
N LEU A 146 7.23 17.23 13.22
CA LEU A 146 7.81 18.39 12.55
C LEU A 146 7.13 19.74 12.91
N SER A 147 5.83 19.76 13.27
CA SER A 147 4.97 20.95 13.07
C SER A 147 4.21 21.49 14.29
N LEU A 148 4.68 21.23 15.51
CA LEU A 148 4.24 21.85 16.81
C LEU A 148 3.43 20.95 17.77
N GLY A 149 3.40 19.63 17.56
CA GLY A 149 2.88 18.68 18.55
C GLY A 149 1.40 18.31 18.42
N LEU A 150 1.02 17.25 19.13
CA LEU A 150 -0.21 16.46 18.89
C LEU A 150 -1.50 17.29 18.99
N HIS A 151 -1.62 18.13 20.03
CA HIS A 151 -2.80 18.95 20.28
C HIS A 151 -3.04 19.96 19.16
N LYS A 152 -1.96 20.62 18.70
CA LYS A 152 -2.06 21.64 17.67
C LYS A 152 -2.48 21.06 16.34
N TYR A 153 -1.95 19.87 16.02
CA TYR A 153 -2.34 19.14 14.82
C TYR A 153 -3.83 18.77 14.84
N LEU A 154 -4.34 18.26 15.96
CA LEU A 154 -5.76 17.93 16.10
C LEU A 154 -6.66 19.16 15.87
N GLU A 155 -6.33 20.29 16.49
CA GLU A 155 -7.05 21.56 16.30
C GLU A 155 -7.04 22.02 14.83
N LEU A 156 -5.86 22.00 14.18
CA LEU A 156 -5.70 22.36 12.78
C LEU A 156 -6.52 21.45 11.86
N TYR A 157 -6.50 20.13 12.13
CA TYR A 157 -7.27 19.15 11.37
C TYR A 157 -8.77 19.41 11.46
N GLU A 158 -9.29 19.67 12.67
CA GLU A 158 -10.70 19.96 12.90
C GLU A 158 -11.14 21.27 12.23
N ASN A 159 -10.37 22.33 12.38
CA ASN A 159 -10.65 23.63 11.75
C ASN A 159 -10.65 23.53 10.23
N THR A 160 -9.67 22.84 9.65
CA THR A 160 -9.59 22.60 8.20
C THR A 160 -10.79 21.79 7.71
N THR A 161 -11.13 20.71 8.41
CA THR A 161 -12.27 19.85 8.07
C THR A 161 -13.59 20.62 8.14
N ARG A 162 -13.80 21.43 9.18
CA ARG A 162 -14.98 22.30 9.32
C ARG A 162 -15.07 23.29 8.16
N ARG A 163 -13.96 23.95 7.80
CA ARG A 163 -13.92 24.91 6.69
C ARG A 163 -14.26 24.24 5.35
N MET A 164 -13.71 23.06 5.07
CA MET A 164 -14.01 22.31 3.84
C MET A 164 -15.48 21.90 3.77
N LYS A 165 -16.09 21.48 4.89
CA LYS A 165 -17.53 21.17 4.94
C LYS A 165 -18.39 22.40 4.63
N LEU A 166 -18.04 23.57 5.15
CA LEU A 166 -18.77 24.82 4.86
C LEU A 166 -18.66 25.22 3.38
N LEU A 167 -17.47 25.10 2.78
CA LEU A 167 -17.26 25.35 1.35
C LEU A 167 -18.06 24.41 0.45
N ASN A 168 -18.21 23.14 0.86
CA ASN A 168 -19.00 22.16 0.11
C ASN A 168 -20.52 22.30 0.32
N GLN A 169 -20.96 23.12 1.29
CA GLN A 169 -22.38 23.36 1.58
C GLN A 169 -22.89 24.71 1.03
N SER A 170 -22.00 25.63 0.66
CA SER A 170 -22.37 26.82 -0.10
C SER A 170 -22.72 26.42 -1.54
N PRO A 171 -23.88 26.82 -2.09
CA PRO A 171 -24.15 26.68 -3.52
C PRO A 171 -23.31 27.72 -4.25
N THR A 172 -22.08 27.36 -4.62
CA THR A 172 -21.29 28.23 -5.50
C THR A 172 -21.66 27.94 -6.94
N GLN A 173 -22.47 28.87 -7.46
CA GLN A 173 -22.36 29.33 -8.85
C GLN A 173 -20.90 29.32 -9.32
N SER A 174 -20.76 28.91 -10.58
CA SER A 174 -19.57 28.95 -11.42
C SER A 174 -18.49 29.96 -11.04
N ASP A 175 -17.32 29.47 -10.69
CA ASP A 175 -16.05 29.87 -11.33
C ASP A 175 -14.95 28.87 -10.93
N TYR A 176 -14.90 27.76 -11.66
CA TYR A 176 -13.76 26.84 -11.65
C TYR A 176 -12.69 27.40 -12.58
N ASP A 177 -11.98 28.43 -12.11
CA ASP A 177 -10.67 28.73 -12.66
C ASP A 177 -9.74 29.28 -11.56
N ARG A 178 -8.58 28.64 -11.44
CA ARG A 178 -7.45 28.94 -10.51
C ARG A 178 -7.59 28.48 -9.05
N SER A 179 -6.96 27.36 -8.73
CA SER A 179 -5.55 27.35 -8.31
C SER A 179 -5.15 25.98 -7.76
N VAL A 180 -4.16 25.39 -8.43
CA VAL A 180 -3.33 24.32 -7.89
C VAL A 180 -2.41 24.95 -6.86
N TYR A 181 -2.42 24.46 -5.62
CA TYR A 181 -1.32 24.67 -4.70
C TYR A 181 -0.77 23.33 -4.23
N ALA A 182 0.45 23.07 -4.68
CA ALA A 182 1.40 22.21 -4.02
C ALA A 182 2.00 22.97 -2.82
N THR A 183 2.13 22.27 -1.70
CA THR A 183 3.32 22.24 -0.82
C THR A 183 3.28 20.93 -0.04
#